data_AF-A0A7C2PX75-F1
#
_entry.id   AF-A0A7C2PX75-F1
#
_cell.length_a   1.000
_cell.length_b   1.000
_cell.length_c   1.000
_cell.angle_alpha   90.00
_cell.angle_beta   90.00
_cell.angle_gamma   90.00
#
_symmetry.space_group_name_H-M   'P 1'
#
loop_
_entity.id
_entity.type
_entity.pdbx_description
1 polymer ?
#
loop_
_entity_poly.entity_id
_entity_poly.type
_entity_poly.pdbx_seq_one_letter_code
_entity_poly.pdbx_strand_id
1 'polypeptide(L)' 'MDIEVKVPETGESEGFTVTYWHFKEGDQVVKDSDLVEISTEKAVFNVSSPVSGILKEKKHQEGGRVSCGDVIAIIDTK' A
#
# COMPACT_ATOMS: atom_id res chain seq x y z
N MET A 1 -0.38 15.74 -8.31
CA MET A 1 0.99 15.21 -8.19
C MET A 1 0.85 13.80 -7.70
N ASP A 2 1.19 12.82 -8.53
CA ASP A 2 1.12 11.41 -8.18
C ASP A 2 2.28 11.00 -7.25
N ILE A 3 1.93 10.32 -6.17
CA ILE A 3 2.83 9.74 -5.19
C ILE A 3 2.63 8.23 -5.23
N GLU A 4 3.71 7.52 -5.52
CA GLU A 4 3.73 6.07 -5.53
C GLU A 4 3.93 5.56 -4.11
N VAL A 5 3.01 4.72 -3.66
CA VAL A 5 3.11 4.02 -2.38
C VAL A 5 3.80 2.70 -2.63
N LYS A 6 4.92 2.47 -1.94
CA LYS A 6 5.74 1.28 -2.07
C LYS A 6 5.65 0.41 -0.83
N VAL A 7 5.86 -0.89 -1.01
CA VAL A 7 6.00 -1.83 0.10
C VAL A 7 7.23 -1.45 0.94
N PRO A 8 7.10 -1.28 2.27
CA PRO A 8 8.25 -1.02 3.13
C PRO A 8 9.25 -2.19 3.07
N GLU A 9 10.54 -1.87 2.95
CA GLU A 9 11.62 -2.86 3.00
C GLU A 9 11.84 -3.32 4.45
N THR A 10 11.12 -4.36 4.86
CA THR A 10 11.47 -5.07 6.09
C THR A 10 12.55 -6.08 5.71
N GLY A 11 13.74 -5.97 6.30
CA GLY A 11 15.01 -6.54 5.81
C GLY A 11 15.17 -8.06 5.67
N GLU A 12 14.10 -8.84 5.53
CA GLU A 12 14.16 -10.24 5.11
C GLU A 12 13.41 -10.40 3.79
N SER A 13 13.96 -11.22 2.89
CA SER A 13 13.46 -11.54 1.54
C SER A 13 12.12 -12.29 1.54
N GLU A 14 11.20 -11.92 2.43
CA GLU A 14 9.88 -12.51 2.58
C GLU A 14 8.93 -11.87 1.57
N GLY A 15 8.18 -12.72 0.86
CA GLY A 15 7.14 -12.25 -0.05
C GLY A 15 5.96 -11.75 0.75
N PHE A 16 5.58 -10.49 0.55
CA PHE A 16 4.42 -9.91 1.21
C PHE A 16 3.15 -10.31 0.47
N THR A 17 2.07 -10.47 1.22
CA THR A 17 0.74 -10.73 0.68
C THR A 17 -0.19 -9.62 1.10
N VAL A 18 -0.90 -9.04 0.15
CA VAL A 18 -1.92 -8.04 0.42
C VAL A 18 -3.10 -8.71 1.13
N THR A 19 -3.33 -8.36 2.39
CA THR A 19 -4.40 -8.95 3.20
C THR A 19 -5.71 -8.19 3.00
N TYR A 20 -5.68 -6.85 3.13
CA TYR A 20 -6.89 -6.05 3.12
C TYR A 20 -6.64 -4.62 2.63
N TRP A 21 -7.55 -4.09 1.79
CA TRP A 21 -7.52 -2.68 1.40
C TRP A 21 -8.55 -1.86 2.18
N HIS A 22 -8.09 -0.86 2.92
CA HIS A 22 -8.98 0.08 3.61
C HIS A 22 -9.61 1.11 2.67
N PHE A 23 -8.96 1.36 1.53
CA PHE A 23 -9.38 2.36 0.56
C PHE A 23 -9.61 1.77 -0.84
N LYS A 24 -10.48 2.45 -1.60
CA LYS A 24 -10.83 2.09 -2.98
C LYS A 24 -10.33 3.15 -3.95
N GLU A 25 -10.26 2.78 -5.22
CA GLU A 25 -9.86 3.72 -6.27
C GLU A 25 -10.90 4.85 -6.37
N GLY A 26 -10.44 6.09 -6.32
CA GLY A 26 -11.24 7.30 -6.20
C GLY A 26 -11.54 7.74 -4.76
N ASP A 27 -11.12 6.98 -3.75
CA ASP A 27 -11.39 7.30 -2.35
C ASP A 27 -10.37 8.31 -1.78
N GLN A 28 -10.80 9.09 -0.78
CA GLN A 28 -9.98 10.16 -0.21
C GLN A 28 -9.12 9.62 0.93
N VAL A 29 -7.81 9.66 0.75
CA VAL A 29 -6.81 9.18 1.69
C VAL A 29 -6.18 10.36 2.43
N VAL A 30 -5.90 10.20 3.73
CA VAL A 30 -5.23 11.22 4.55
C VAL A 30 -3.83 10.74 4.86
N LYS A 31 -2.88 11.67 4.95
CA LYS A 31 -1.54 11.41 5.47
C LYS A 31 -1.61 10.65 6.79
N ASP A 32 -0.74 9.67 6.97
CA ASP A 32 -0.69 8.78 8.15
C ASP A 32 -1.90 7.84 8.30
N SER A 33 -2.81 7.77 7.32
CA SER A 33 -3.88 6.75 7.31
C SER A 33 -3.44 5.44 6.68
N ASP A 34 -3.86 4.31 7.24
CA ASP A 34 -3.56 2.97 6.74
C ASP A 34 -4.28 2.67 5.43
N LEU A 35 -3.52 2.57 4.34
CA LEU A 35 -4.08 2.35 3.00
C LEU A 35 -4.42 0.89 2.77
N VAL A 36 -3.45 0.04 3.10
CA VAL A 36 -3.48 -1.39 2.87
C VAL A 36 -2.74 -2.10 3.99
N GLU A 37 -3.24 -3.27 4.32
CA GLU A 37 -2.59 -4.21 5.21
C GLU A 37 -1.89 -5.29 4.37
N ILE A 38 -0.61 -5.49 4.65
CA ILE A 38 0.20 -6.56 4.06
C ILE A 38 0.69 -7.48 5.16
N SER A 39 0.75 -8.78 4.88
CA SER A 39 1.24 -9.76 5.83
C SER A 39 2.35 -10.60 5.22
N THR A 40 3.25 -11.05 6.09
CA THR A 40 4.27 -12.06 5.84
C THR A 40 3.90 -13.31 6.63
N GLU A 41 4.65 -14.41 6.46
CA GLU A 41 4.39 -15.63 7.22
C GLU A 41 4.59 -15.45 8.74
N LYS A 42 5.33 -14.41 9.16
CA LYS A 42 5.69 -14.19 10.57
C LYS A 42 5.12 -12.90 11.17
N ALA A 43 4.79 -11.90 10.36
CA ALA A 43 4.41 -10.58 10.83
C ALA A 43 3.42 -9.88 9.89
N VAL A 44 2.59 -8.99 10.46
CA VAL A 44 1.66 -8.13 9.72
C VAL A 44 2.20 -6.70 9.74
N PHE A 45 2.14 -6.04 8.59
CA PHE A 45 2.56 -4.67 8.39
C PHE A 45 1.45 -3.87 7.72
N ASN A 46 1.30 -2.62 8.14
CA ASN A 46 0.33 -1.70 7.58
C ASN A 46 1.06 -0.62 6.79
N VAL A 47 0.64 -0.40 5.54
CA VAL A 47 1.23 0.63 4.68
C VAL A 47 0.40 1.89 4.80
N SER A 48 0.93 2.85 5.55
CA SER A 48 0.31 4.15 5.77
C SER A 48 0.57 5.10 4.61
N SER A 49 -0.35 6.03 4.40
CA SER A 49 -0.22 7.03 3.34
C SER A 49 0.84 8.07 3.68
N PRO A 50 1.83 8.32 2.81
CA PRO A 50 2.83 9.38 3.04
C PRO A 50 2.25 10.79 2.86
N VAL A 51 1.07 10.92 2.24
CA VAL A 51 0.44 12.18 1.86
C VAL A 51 -1.10 12.11 1.92
N SER A 52 -1.76 13.25 2.02
CA SER A 52 -3.22 13.34 1.86
C SER A 52 -3.56 13.58 0.39
N GLY A 53 -4.50 12.81 -0.17
CA GLY A 53 -4.86 12.88 -1.59
C GLY A 53 -6.01 11.94 -1.94
N ILE A 54 -6.11 11.57 -3.22
CA ILE A 54 -7.10 10.60 -3.71
C ILE A 54 -6.36 9.35 -4.18
N LEU A 55 -6.82 8.16 -3.79
CA LEU A 55 -6.27 6.90 -4.29
C LEU A 55 -6.61 6.79 -5.79
N LYS A 56 -5.62 6.93 -6.66
CA LYS A 56 -5.82 6.98 -8.11
C LYS A 56 -6.05 5.59 -8.68
N GLU A 57 -5.17 4.65 -8.36
CA GLU A 57 -5.20 3.27 -8.85
C GLU A 57 -4.47 2.34 -7.87
N LYS A 58 -4.95 1.08 -7.78
CA LYS A 58 -4.29 0.00 -7.04
C LYS A 58 -3.56 -0.91 -8.03
N LYS A 59 -2.24 -1.05 -7.87
CA LYS A 59 -1.43 -1.94 -8.72
C LYS A 59 -1.60 -3.42 -8.34
N HIS A 60 -1.95 -3.68 -7.09
CA HIS A 60 -2.16 -5.03 -6.56
C HIS A 60 -3.49 -5.15 -5.84
N GLN A 61 -4.13 -6.31 -5.97
CA GLN A 61 -5.42 -6.61 -5.33
C GLN A 61 -5.24 -7.40 -4.03
N GLU A 62 -6.32 -7.56 -3.27
CA GLU A 62 -6.39 -8.42 -2.09
C GLU A 62 -6.01 -9.86 -2.46
N GLY A 63 -5.15 -10.49 -1.67
CA GLY A 63 -4.55 -11.79 -1.97
C GLY A 63 -3.39 -11.74 -2.97
N GLY A 64 -3.03 -10.57 -3.49
CA GLY A 64 -1.89 -10.38 -4.39
C GLY A 64 -0.55 -10.50 -3.66
N ARG A 65 0.43 -11.10 -4.34
CA ARG A 65 1.80 -11.23 -3.81
C ARG A 65 2.66 -10.07 -4.30
N VAL A 66 3.26 -9.34 -3.37
CA VAL A 66 4.06 -8.14 -3.65
C VAL A 66 5.47 -8.30 -3.08
N SER A 67 6.44 -7.64 -3.71
CA SER A 67 7.83 -7.67 -3.28
C SER A 67 8.21 -6.39 -2.55
N CYS A 68 9.30 -6.44 -1.79
CA CYS A 68 9.91 -5.26 -1.19
C CYS A 68 10.22 -4.18 -2.25
N GLY A 69 9.83 -2.93 -1.97
CA GLY A 69 10.00 -1.80 -2.90
C GLY A 69 9.02 -1.76 -4.09
N ASP A 70 8.14 -2.76 -4.22
CA ASP A 70 7.14 -2.78 -5.30
C ASP A 70 6.05 -1.72 -5.07
N VAL A 71 5.55 -1.13 -6.15
CA VAL A 71 4.53 -0.08 -6.08
C VAL A 71 3.16 -0.74 -5.93
N ILE A 72 2.49 -0.48 -4.80
CA ILE A 72 1.19 -1.09 -4.49
C ILE A 72 0.00 -0.23 -4.92
N ALA A 73 0.18 1.09 -4.91
CA ALA A 73 -0.86 2.08 -5.15
C ALA A 73 -0.25 3.40 -5.60
N ILE A 74 -1.06 4.20 -6.29
CA ILE A 74 -0.73 5.57 -6.66
C ILE A 74 -1.75 6.51 -6.03
N ILE A 75 -1.27 7.55 -5.36
CA ILE A 75 -2.09 8.59 -4.73
C ILE A 75 -1.90 9.89 -5.49
N ASP A 76 -2.98 10.52 -5.92
CA ASP A 76 -2.92 11.85 -6.51
C ASP A 76 -3.14 12.92 -5.44
N THR A 77 -2.12 13.75 -5.24
CA THR A 77 -2.14 14.96 -4.43
C THR A 77 -2.32 16.14 -5.38
N LYS A 78 -3.57 16.44 -5.74
CA LYS A 78 -3.88 17.51 -6.70
C LYS A 78 -4.82 18.52 -6.08
#